data_AF-A0A2E3FQ24-F1
#
_entry.id   AF-A0A2E3FQ24-F1
#
_cell.length_a   1.000
_cell.length_b   1.000
_cell.length_c   1.000
_cell.angle_alpha   90.00
_cell.angle_beta   90.00
_cell.angle_gamma   90.00
#
_symmetry.space_group_name_H-M   'P 1'
#
loop_
_entity.id
_entity.type
_entity.pdbx_description
1 polymer ?
#
loop_
_entity_poly.entity_id
_entity_poly.type
_entity_poly.pdbx_seq_one_letter_code
_entity_poly.pdbx_strand_id
1 'polypeptide(L)'
;MDGFVDLEDAIKAEMDLREKRLEKLSGFSAILMLAVSIWLAWPSINSTINGGSLNSDLRYAMVIIAWAVFVQDLGSMEKQARSRIGTVCTIFWLPITIVALNYIEGNTSEILGMSILISVSGALFVTSRNILRGDISVLKYRAIMGFLGLILSVSLLTTADFDNLASYLQLFVCLMALALVLYDWYGNDDMRQSRKEFDVRLNNLESVILNLRSEGIAIDQAASLVMTGREEGHRDPEWGMRLLDEAEEDIERTLSLAGDIDEIKEDSLKAISEAEKIAPVVKRPRKAWDMGQRELELGSLREGEALFRQAKKNALEIIKWWAKAENAIAEASNVLSKSEHKQQNLEDLLMEAKKKLASEKPKQAFEFAMVIPEQILAGEKALIIAEKSVKDAAKLLKSADGLDKTQLELRLDDADDAILQGNSAHAKGLADGIIREINSEREAMDDVRRALRQKKHLVSRWAQRDDIAEWDSRLTAIEEEAENLRWTSAASLLDKLTTDLDSVSKESEEASELIEYLNQQWAILRNQCDASNISVGDDDRKEVEKAIAIAKDSLKVGNTEVCLESLGRADKFMERLQRRV
;
A
#
# COMPACT_ATOMS: atom_id res chain seq x y z
N MET A 1 -16.58 11.74 10.98
CA MET A 1 -17.43 11.50 9.79
C MET A 1 -18.20 12.80 9.63
N ASP A 2 -17.54 13.77 9.02
CA ASP A 2 -17.93 15.17 9.03
C ASP A 2 -19.15 15.38 8.13
N GLY A 3 -20.29 15.64 8.77
CA GLY A 3 -21.49 16.14 8.11
C GLY A 3 -21.29 17.60 7.75
N PHE A 4 -20.66 17.86 6.60
CA PHE A 4 -20.89 19.10 5.88
C PHE A 4 -22.37 19.09 5.47
N VAL A 5 -23.20 19.84 6.21
CA VAL A 5 -24.52 20.22 5.73
C VAL A 5 -24.26 21.09 4.51
N ASP A 6 -24.64 20.60 3.33
CA ASP A 6 -24.57 21.36 2.08
C ASP A 6 -25.42 22.62 2.23
N LEU A 7 -24.74 23.71 2.59
CA LEU A 7 -25.34 25.02 2.83
C LEU A 7 -26.12 25.47 1.60
N GLU A 8 -25.64 25.12 0.41
CA GLU A 8 -26.33 25.36 -0.87
C GLU A 8 -27.65 24.62 -0.98
N ASP A 9 -27.74 23.37 -0.53
CA ASP A 9 -28.97 22.59 -0.61
C ASP A 9 -29.99 23.03 0.46
N ALA A 10 -29.50 23.44 1.64
CA ALA A 10 -30.35 24.07 2.65
C ALA A 10 -30.92 25.42 2.17
N ILE A 11 -30.10 26.24 1.50
CA ILE A 11 -30.53 27.52 0.91
C ILE A 11 -31.55 27.28 -0.21
N LYS A 12 -31.30 26.33 -1.12
CA LYS A 12 -32.24 25.96 -2.19
C LYS A 12 -33.57 25.47 -1.61
N ALA A 13 -33.54 24.61 -0.60
CA ALA A 13 -34.75 24.10 0.05
C ALA A 13 -35.56 25.22 0.74
N GLU A 14 -34.90 26.20 1.35
CA GLU A 14 -35.58 27.35 1.95
C GLU A 14 -36.16 28.29 0.88
N MET A 15 -35.46 28.49 -0.24
CA MET A 15 -35.95 29.25 -1.40
C MET A 15 -37.22 28.62 -1.99
N ASP A 16 -37.21 27.31 -2.23
CA ASP A 16 -38.37 26.55 -2.74
C ASP A 16 -39.57 26.63 -1.79
N LEU A 17 -39.32 26.57 -0.48
CA LEU A 17 -40.37 26.71 0.53
C LEU A 17 -40.98 28.12 0.53
N ARG A 18 -40.17 29.17 0.32
CA ARG A 18 -40.66 30.56 0.23
C ARG A 18 -41.48 30.77 -1.04
N GLU A 19 -41.04 30.23 -2.17
CA GLU A 19 -41.77 30.29 -3.44
C GLU A 19 -43.14 29.62 -3.34
N LYS A 20 -43.20 28.40 -2.80
CA LYS A 20 -44.48 27.69 -2.55
C LYS A 20 -45.42 28.43 -1.61
N ARG A 21 -44.92 29.19 -0.64
CA ARG A 21 -45.75 30.03 0.25
C ARG A 21 -46.31 31.24 -0.51
N LEU A 22 -45.49 31.87 -1.35
CA LEU A 22 -45.92 33.00 -2.19
C LEU A 22 -46.98 32.58 -3.20
N GLU A 23 -46.81 31.43 -3.85
CA GLU A 23 -47.83 30.87 -4.77
C GLU A 23 -49.15 30.55 -4.06
N LYS A 24 -49.10 29.97 -2.85
CA LYS A 24 -50.32 29.72 -2.06
C LYS A 24 -51.02 31.02 -1.66
N LEU A 25 -50.25 32.05 -1.30
CA LEU A 25 -50.78 33.34 -0.91
C LEU A 25 -51.37 34.09 -2.11
N SER A 26 -50.70 34.06 -3.26
CA SER A 26 -51.21 34.65 -4.51
C SER A 26 -52.47 33.93 -4.98
N GLY A 27 -52.49 32.60 -4.97
CA GLY A 27 -53.67 31.80 -5.29
C GLY A 27 -54.86 32.09 -4.37
N PHE A 28 -54.63 32.18 -3.05
CA PHE A 28 -55.67 32.55 -2.10
C PHE A 28 -56.20 33.97 -2.33
N SER A 29 -55.31 34.94 -2.58
CA SER A 29 -55.71 36.32 -2.86
C SER A 29 -56.52 36.46 -4.16
N ALA A 30 -56.19 35.66 -5.18
CA ALA A 30 -56.95 35.64 -6.44
C ALA A 30 -58.37 35.08 -6.24
N ILE A 31 -58.52 34.01 -5.45
CA ILE A 31 -59.85 33.47 -5.10
C ILE A 31 -60.67 34.51 -4.32
N LEU A 32 -60.04 35.22 -3.38
CA LEU A 32 -60.70 36.26 -2.61
C LEU A 32 -61.14 37.44 -3.50
N MET A 33 -60.30 37.86 -4.46
CA MET A 33 -60.64 38.87 -5.46
C MET A 33 -61.79 38.44 -6.37
N LEU A 34 -61.83 37.16 -6.80
CA LEU A 34 -62.94 36.62 -7.57
C LEU A 34 -64.26 36.63 -6.77
N ALA A 35 -64.21 36.24 -5.49
CA ALA A 35 -65.38 36.28 -4.62
C ALA A 35 -65.91 37.71 -4.43
N VAL A 36 -65.01 38.68 -4.23
CA VAL A 36 -65.35 40.11 -4.13
C VAL A 36 -65.91 40.65 -5.45
N SER A 37 -65.35 40.24 -6.60
CA SER A 37 -65.87 40.63 -7.92
C SER A 37 -67.29 40.10 -8.14
N ILE A 38 -67.54 38.82 -7.82
CA ILE A 38 -68.89 38.23 -7.92
C ILE A 38 -69.85 38.97 -7.00
N TRP A 39 -69.43 39.31 -5.78
CA TRP A 39 -70.25 40.05 -4.84
C TRP A 39 -70.59 41.47 -5.35
N LEU A 40 -69.63 42.17 -5.95
CA LEU A 40 -69.84 43.49 -6.57
C LEU A 40 -70.70 43.41 -7.84
N ALA A 41 -70.57 42.34 -8.62
CA ALA A 41 -71.38 42.12 -9.82
C ALA A 41 -72.81 41.71 -9.46
N TRP A 42 -73.04 41.13 -8.28
CA TRP A 42 -74.32 40.53 -7.90
C TRP A 42 -75.54 41.46 -8.03
N PRO A 43 -75.51 42.72 -7.56
CA PRO A 43 -76.64 43.64 -7.72
C PRO A 43 -76.95 43.92 -9.19
N SER A 44 -75.90 44.09 -10.00
CA SER A 44 -76.04 44.35 -11.44
C SER A 44 -76.59 43.13 -12.20
N ILE A 45 -76.11 41.92 -11.89
CA ILE A 45 -76.59 40.65 -12.45
C ILE A 45 -78.06 40.42 -12.06
N ASN A 46 -78.42 40.65 -10.79
CA ASN A 46 -79.79 40.52 -10.31
C ASN A 46 -80.74 41.54 -10.95
N SER A 47 -80.26 42.76 -11.24
CA SER A 47 -81.05 43.78 -11.94
C SER A 47 -81.33 43.39 -13.41
N THR A 48 -80.36 42.78 -14.10
CA THR A 48 -80.55 42.28 -15.48
C THR A 48 -81.44 41.05 -15.55
N ILE A 49 -81.38 40.15 -14.57
CA ILE A 49 -82.28 38.98 -14.49
C ILE A 49 -83.74 39.41 -14.31
N ASN A 50 -83.97 40.56 -13.65
CA ASN A 50 -85.29 41.15 -13.45
C ASN A 50 -85.69 42.19 -14.53
N GLY A 51 -84.98 42.23 -15.67
CA GLY A 51 -85.35 43.04 -16.84
C GLY A 51 -84.82 44.49 -16.88
N GLY A 52 -83.89 44.87 -16.00
CA GLY A 52 -83.25 46.19 -15.99
C GLY A 52 -82.02 46.31 -16.91
N SER A 53 -81.54 47.55 -17.13
CA SER A 53 -80.31 47.81 -17.90
C SER A 53 -79.04 47.53 -17.09
N LEU A 54 -78.00 47.06 -17.78
CA LEU A 54 -76.66 46.84 -17.24
C LEU A 54 -76.02 48.19 -16.82
N ASN A 55 -75.96 48.47 -15.52
CA ASN A 55 -75.35 49.70 -14.98
C ASN A 55 -73.81 49.62 -14.89
N SER A 56 -73.19 50.78 -14.64
CA SER A 56 -71.74 51.04 -14.53
C SER A 56 -70.95 50.11 -13.60
N ASP A 57 -71.62 49.43 -12.67
CA ASP A 57 -70.96 48.67 -11.59
C ASP A 57 -70.33 47.36 -12.07
N LEU A 58 -70.79 46.81 -13.19
CA LEU A 58 -70.20 45.62 -13.80
C LEU A 58 -68.78 45.89 -14.34
N ARG A 59 -68.45 47.16 -14.61
CA ARG A 59 -67.10 47.57 -15.04
C ARG A 59 -66.07 47.34 -13.92
N TYR A 60 -66.42 47.65 -12.67
CA TYR A 60 -65.52 47.43 -11.53
C TYR A 60 -65.30 45.94 -11.26
N ALA A 61 -66.34 45.11 -11.39
CA ALA A 61 -66.21 43.66 -11.27
C ALA A 61 -65.29 43.05 -12.34
N MET A 62 -65.40 43.51 -13.60
CA MET A 62 -64.53 43.10 -14.71
C MET A 62 -63.07 43.48 -14.46
N VAL A 63 -62.81 44.68 -13.93
CA VAL A 63 -61.45 45.12 -13.55
C VAL A 63 -60.88 44.24 -12.45
N ILE A 64 -61.66 43.89 -11.42
CA ILE A 64 -61.21 43.01 -10.33
C ILE A 64 -60.90 41.59 -10.83
N ILE A 65 -61.68 41.06 -11.78
CA ILE A 65 -61.40 39.75 -12.40
C ILE A 65 -60.10 39.81 -13.20
N ALA A 66 -59.89 40.86 -14.00
CA ALA A 66 -58.64 41.06 -14.73
C ALA A 66 -57.44 41.13 -13.77
N TRP A 67 -57.57 41.85 -12.65
CA TRP A 67 -56.55 41.93 -11.61
C TRP A 67 -56.32 40.60 -10.89
N ALA A 68 -57.34 39.76 -10.68
CA ALA A 68 -57.18 38.45 -10.06
C ALA A 68 -56.25 37.52 -10.86
N VAL A 69 -56.26 37.63 -12.20
CA VAL A 69 -55.35 36.89 -13.09
C VAL A 69 -53.91 37.40 -12.94
N PHE A 70 -53.71 38.72 -12.90
CA PHE A 70 -52.37 39.32 -12.77
C PHE A 70 -51.73 39.11 -11.38
N VAL A 71 -52.55 39.01 -10.33
CA VAL A 71 -52.07 38.73 -8.97
C VAL A 71 -51.48 37.32 -8.85
N GLN A 72 -51.97 36.34 -9.62
CA GLN A 72 -51.39 35.00 -9.66
C GLN A 72 -50.00 35.02 -10.30
N ASP A 73 -49.84 35.75 -11.41
CA ASP A 73 -48.56 35.93 -12.10
C ASP A 73 -47.53 36.71 -11.24
N LEU A 74 -47.97 37.56 -10.30
CA LEU A 74 -47.08 38.25 -9.34
C LEU A 74 -46.50 37.31 -8.27
N GLY A 75 -47.15 36.16 -8.01
CA GLY A 75 -46.71 35.18 -7.03
C GLY A 75 -45.72 34.15 -7.56
N SER A 76 -45.74 33.88 -8.88
CA SER A 76 -44.82 32.96 -9.54
C SER A 76 -43.69 33.74 -10.20
N MET A 77 -42.47 33.61 -9.71
CA MET A 77 -41.29 34.30 -10.28
C MET A 77 -40.66 33.52 -11.43
N GLU A 78 -41.44 32.71 -12.14
CA GLU A 78 -41.04 31.89 -13.27
C GLU A 78 -40.76 32.75 -14.53
N LYS A 79 -39.92 32.26 -15.44
CA LYS A 79 -39.51 33.00 -16.65
C LYS A 79 -40.72 33.47 -17.50
N GLN A 80 -41.79 32.69 -17.53
CA GLN A 80 -43.01 33.03 -18.27
C GLN A 80 -43.83 34.14 -17.59
N ALA A 81 -44.00 34.08 -16.26
CA ALA A 81 -44.72 35.08 -15.50
C ALA A 81 -44.02 36.45 -15.51
N ARG A 82 -42.67 36.46 -15.39
CA ARG A 82 -41.86 37.69 -15.56
C ARG A 82 -42.07 38.31 -16.95
N SER A 83 -42.09 37.49 -18.00
CA SER A 83 -42.36 37.99 -19.36
C SER A 83 -43.75 38.60 -19.48
N ARG A 84 -44.79 37.97 -18.92
CA ARG A 84 -46.16 38.50 -18.94
C ARG A 84 -46.28 39.82 -18.17
N ILE A 85 -45.77 39.89 -16.95
CA ILE A 85 -45.77 41.13 -16.16
C ILE A 85 -45.00 42.23 -16.89
N GLY A 86 -43.81 41.91 -17.41
CA GLY A 86 -43.03 42.84 -18.24
C GLY A 86 -43.85 43.38 -19.42
N THR A 87 -44.55 42.51 -20.15
CA THR A 87 -45.38 42.91 -21.31
C THR A 87 -46.53 43.82 -20.92
N VAL A 88 -47.26 43.48 -19.86
CA VAL A 88 -48.40 44.27 -19.36
C VAL A 88 -47.89 45.64 -18.91
N CYS A 89 -46.79 45.70 -18.15
CA CYS A 89 -46.18 46.96 -17.74
C CYS A 89 -45.72 47.80 -18.95
N THR A 90 -45.12 47.19 -19.99
CA THR A 90 -44.72 47.92 -21.22
C THR A 90 -45.90 48.46 -22.03
N ILE A 91 -47.04 47.76 -22.03
CA ILE A 91 -48.23 48.16 -22.79
C ILE A 91 -48.99 49.26 -22.06
N PHE A 92 -49.17 49.15 -20.74
CA PHE A 92 -50.12 49.99 -19.99
C PHE A 92 -49.55 51.28 -19.41
N TRP A 93 -48.22 51.43 -19.25
CA TRP A 93 -47.67 52.67 -18.67
C TRP A 93 -48.04 53.91 -19.49
N LEU A 94 -47.95 53.82 -20.83
CA LEU A 94 -48.22 54.96 -21.71
C LEU A 94 -49.72 55.35 -21.74
N PRO A 95 -50.69 54.41 -21.90
CA PRO A 95 -52.12 54.74 -21.83
C PRO A 95 -52.52 55.37 -20.50
N ILE A 96 -52.01 54.85 -19.37
CA ILE A 96 -52.30 55.39 -18.04
C ILE A 96 -51.76 56.82 -17.91
N THR A 97 -50.58 57.10 -18.47
CA THR A 97 -50.01 58.46 -18.49
C THR A 97 -50.91 59.44 -19.22
N ILE A 98 -51.46 59.03 -20.38
CA ILE A 98 -52.34 59.89 -21.18
C ILE A 98 -53.64 60.18 -20.44
N VAL A 99 -54.25 59.13 -19.87
CA VAL A 99 -55.47 59.30 -19.05
C VAL A 99 -55.22 60.22 -17.86
N ALA A 100 -54.08 60.10 -17.20
CA ALA A 100 -53.72 60.97 -16.08
C ALA A 100 -53.62 62.44 -16.52
N LEU A 101 -52.94 62.71 -17.63
CA LEU A 101 -52.72 64.05 -18.16
C LEU A 101 -54.02 64.77 -18.57
N ASN A 102 -55.10 64.05 -18.86
CA ASN A 102 -56.42 64.66 -19.14
C ASN A 102 -56.97 65.46 -17.95
N TYR A 103 -56.55 65.15 -16.72
CA TYR A 103 -57.08 65.76 -15.50
C TYR A 103 -56.16 66.85 -14.92
N ILE A 104 -55.18 67.32 -15.70
CA ILE A 104 -54.19 68.31 -15.24
C ILE A 104 -54.80 69.69 -14.95
N GLU A 105 -55.88 70.05 -15.64
CA GLU A 105 -56.63 71.30 -15.45
C GLU A 105 -57.88 71.10 -14.56
N GLY A 106 -57.97 69.97 -13.87
CA GLY A 106 -59.13 69.56 -13.08
C GLY A 106 -59.23 70.17 -11.68
N ASN A 107 -60.28 69.78 -10.94
CA ASN A 107 -60.46 70.13 -9.53
C ASN A 107 -59.35 69.55 -8.63
N THR A 108 -59.23 70.01 -7.37
CA THR A 108 -58.21 69.52 -6.42
C THR A 108 -58.23 67.99 -6.22
N SER A 109 -59.42 67.38 -6.24
CA SER A 109 -59.59 65.92 -6.22
C SER A 109 -59.10 65.22 -7.49
N GLU A 110 -59.29 65.86 -8.65
CA GLU A 110 -58.88 65.34 -9.96
C GLU A 110 -57.36 65.43 -10.14
N ILE A 111 -56.73 66.50 -9.67
CA ILE A 111 -55.28 66.67 -9.64
C ILE A 111 -54.63 65.63 -8.71
N LEU A 112 -55.23 65.35 -7.55
CA LEU A 112 -54.77 64.25 -6.68
C LEU A 112 -54.88 62.90 -7.38
N GLY A 113 -56.00 62.62 -8.05
CA GLY A 113 -56.18 61.42 -8.87
C GLY A 113 -55.13 61.28 -9.98
N MET A 114 -54.85 62.38 -10.71
CA MET A 114 -53.79 62.44 -11.71
C MET A 114 -52.43 62.09 -11.10
N SER A 115 -52.08 62.67 -9.95
CA SER A 115 -50.77 62.42 -9.31
C SER A 115 -50.54 60.94 -8.99
N ILE A 116 -51.60 60.24 -8.54
CA ILE A 116 -51.56 58.80 -8.25
C ILE A 116 -51.38 58.02 -9.54
N LEU A 117 -52.13 58.34 -10.60
CA LEU A 117 -52.02 57.65 -11.89
C LEU A 117 -50.64 57.84 -12.55
N ILE A 118 -50.05 59.04 -12.46
CA ILE A 118 -48.68 59.29 -12.94
C ILE A 118 -47.67 58.46 -12.13
N SER A 119 -47.82 58.37 -10.81
CA SER A 119 -46.96 57.54 -9.96
C SER A 119 -47.06 56.06 -10.32
N VAL A 120 -48.28 55.55 -10.53
CA VAL A 120 -48.52 54.17 -10.99
C VAL A 120 -47.91 53.93 -12.36
N SER A 121 -48.07 54.86 -13.30
CA SER A 121 -47.44 54.78 -14.62
C SER A 121 -45.91 54.75 -14.53
N GLY A 122 -45.31 55.61 -13.70
CA GLY A 122 -43.87 55.63 -13.47
C GLY A 122 -43.37 54.31 -12.90
N ALA A 123 -44.09 53.72 -11.94
CA ALA A 123 -43.77 52.40 -11.41
C ALA A 123 -43.82 51.32 -12.50
N LEU A 124 -44.85 51.32 -13.35
CA LEU A 124 -44.97 50.39 -14.49
C LEU A 124 -43.84 50.56 -15.49
N PHE A 125 -43.43 51.80 -15.78
CA PHE A 125 -42.31 52.06 -16.68
C PHE A 125 -41.00 51.49 -16.10
N VAL A 126 -40.72 51.74 -14.82
CA VAL A 126 -39.51 51.23 -14.15
C VAL A 126 -39.51 49.70 -14.09
N THR A 127 -40.61 49.06 -13.70
CA THR A 127 -40.70 47.59 -13.65
C THR A 127 -40.54 46.97 -15.03
N SER A 128 -41.16 47.57 -16.07
CA SER A 128 -41.02 47.11 -17.45
C SER A 128 -39.56 47.11 -17.91
N ARG A 129 -38.84 48.20 -17.60
CA ARG A 129 -37.44 48.39 -17.95
C ARG A 129 -36.51 47.54 -17.11
N ASN A 130 -36.89 47.12 -15.90
CA ASN A 130 -36.07 46.25 -15.05
C ASN A 130 -36.23 44.77 -15.40
N ILE A 131 -37.45 44.34 -15.73
CA ILE A 131 -37.76 42.94 -16.04
C ILE A 131 -37.29 42.56 -17.46
N LEU A 132 -37.54 43.42 -18.45
CA LEU A 132 -37.19 43.16 -19.85
C LEU A 132 -35.84 43.78 -20.21
N ARG A 133 -34.74 43.35 -19.56
CA ARG A 133 -33.35 43.75 -19.90
C ARG A 133 -32.56 42.58 -20.49
N GLY A 134 -31.51 42.88 -21.26
CA GLY A 134 -30.53 41.91 -21.75
C GLY A 134 -30.57 41.75 -23.27
N ASP A 135 -30.78 40.52 -23.72
CA ASP A 135 -30.64 40.07 -25.10
C ASP A 135 -31.47 40.90 -26.12
N ILE A 136 -30.98 40.98 -27.35
CA ILE A 136 -31.60 41.71 -28.46
C ILE A 136 -33.01 41.18 -28.74
N SER A 137 -33.22 39.89 -28.57
CA SER A 137 -34.55 39.27 -28.68
C SER A 137 -35.54 39.90 -27.68
N VAL A 138 -35.09 40.16 -26.45
CA VAL A 138 -35.87 40.78 -25.37
C VAL A 138 -36.06 42.28 -25.61
N LEU A 139 -35.04 42.98 -26.12
CA LEU A 139 -35.12 44.39 -26.49
C LEU A 139 -36.10 44.62 -27.65
N LYS A 140 -36.04 43.79 -28.69
CA LYS A 140 -36.99 43.81 -29.82
C LYS A 140 -38.40 43.46 -29.37
N TYR A 141 -38.55 42.47 -28.50
CA TYR A 141 -39.84 42.13 -27.91
C TYR A 141 -40.43 43.28 -27.10
N ARG A 142 -39.61 43.97 -26.29
CA ARG A 142 -40.00 45.19 -25.56
C ARG A 142 -40.40 46.32 -26.51
N ALA A 143 -39.67 46.51 -27.62
CA ALA A 143 -40.02 47.49 -28.63
C ALA A 143 -41.37 47.20 -29.30
N ILE A 144 -41.65 45.93 -29.65
CA ILE A 144 -42.94 45.50 -30.22
C ILE A 144 -44.10 45.76 -29.24
N MET A 145 -43.94 45.38 -27.98
CA MET A 145 -44.97 45.60 -26.96
C MET A 145 -45.15 47.08 -26.60
N GLY A 146 -44.06 47.85 -26.58
CA GLY A 146 -44.11 49.31 -26.44
C GLY A 146 -44.83 49.99 -27.61
N PHE A 147 -44.67 49.49 -28.83
CA PHE A 147 -45.43 49.97 -30.00
C PHE A 147 -46.93 49.70 -29.86
N LEU A 148 -47.31 48.54 -29.30
CA LEU A 148 -48.72 48.23 -29.00
C LEU A 148 -49.29 49.17 -27.93
N GLY A 149 -48.52 49.47 -26.88
CA GLY A 149 -48.87 50.51 -25.90
C GLY A 149 -49.04 51.89 -26.53
N LEU A 150 -48.18 52.26 -27.48
CA LEU A 150 -48.29 53.49 -28.27
C LEU A 150 -49.58 53.56 -29.09
N ILE A 151 -49.97 52.48 -29.77
CA ILE A 151 -51.22 52.42 -30.52
C ILE A 151 -52.44 52.66 -29.61
N LEU A 152 -52.49 51.98 -28.45
CA LEU A 152 -53.57 52.16 -27.48
C LEU A 152 -53.64 53.60 -26.97
N SER A 153 -52.49 54.18 -26.70
CA SER A 153 -52.32 55.57 -26.29
C SER A 153 -52.80 56.57 -27.33
N VAL A 154 -52.44 56.39 -28.59
CA VAL A 154 -52.90 57.24 -29.69
C VAL A 154 -54.41 57.09 -29.91
N SER A 155 -54.96 55.89 -29.71
CA SER A 155 -56.42 55.68 -29.75
C SER A 155 -57.17 56.42 -28.64
N LEU A 156 -56.54 56.70 -27.50
CA LEU A 156 -57.15 57.51 -26.43
C LEU A 156 -57.04 59.01 -26.71
N LEU A 157 -56.11 59.42 -27.58
CA LEU A 157 -55.96 60.80 -28.02
C LEU A 157 -57.03 61.23 -29.04
N THR A 158 -57.63 60.30 -29.79
CA THR A 158 -58.65 60.63 -30.80
C THR A 158 -59.95 61.20 -30.22
N THR A 159 -60.12 61.13 -28.89
CA THR A 159 -61.25 61.71 -28.16
C THR A 159 -60.94 63.08 -27.53
N ALA A 160 -59.76 63.65 -27.79
CA ALA A 160 -59.33 64.93 -27.20
C ALA A 160 -59.59 66.12 -28.14
N ASP A 161 -60.15 67.20 -27.60
CA ASP A 161 -60.24 68.49 -28.29
C ASP A 161 -58.89 69.22 -28.18
N PHE A 162 -58.33 69.64 -29.32
CA PHE A 162 -56.97 70.21 -29.42
C PHE A 162 -56.84 71.67 -28.97
N ASP A 163 -57.69 72.12 -28.05
CA ASP A 163 -57.70 73.50 -27.54
C ASP A 163 -57.03 73.66 -26.15
N ASN A 164 -56.76 72.55 -25.44
CA ASN A 164 -56.26 72.57 -24.04
C ASN A 164 -54.76 72.18 -23.91
N LEU A 165 -54.08 72.70 -22.88
CA LEU A 165 -52.66 72.42 -22.59
C LEU A 165 -52.40 70.92 -22.41
N ALA A 166 -53.37 70.21 -21.82
CA ALA A 166 -53.34 68.76 -21.62
C ALA A 166 -53.09 67.98 -22.92
N SER A 167 -53.74 68.37 -24.02
CA SER A 167 -53.64 67.68 -25.31
C SER A 167 -52.23 67.80 -25.93
N TYR A 168 -51.62 68.99 -25.83
CA TYR A 168 -50.24 69.22 -26.28
C TYR A 168 -49.23 68.40 -25.47
N LEU A 169 -49.40 68.31 -24.15
CA LEU A 169 -48.54 67.49 -23.29
C LEU A 169 -48.65 66.00 -23.61
N GLN A 170 -49.86 65.49 -23.86
CA GLN A 170 -50.05 64.09 -24.23
C GLN A 170 -49.41 63.76 -25.59
N LEU A 171 -49.52 64.65 -26.57
CA LEU A 171 -48.87 64.50 -27.87
C LEU A 171 -47.34 64.49 -27.73
N PHE A 172 -46.79 65.36 -26.89
CA PHE A 172 -45.37 65.37 -26.56
C PHE A 172 -44.91 64.04 -25.92
N VAL A 173 -45.67 63.51 -24.96
CA VAL A 173 -45.37 62.22 -24.30
C VAL A 173 -45.44 61.07 -25.30
N CYS A 174 -46.38 61.08 -26.25
CA CYS A 174 -46.45 60.07 -27.31
C CYS A 174 -45.25 60.12 -28.25
N LEU A 175 -44.79 61.31 -28.64
CA LEU A 175 -43.58 61.47 -29.45
C LEU A 175 -42.33 60.99 -28.71
N MET A 176 -42.21 61.30 -27.42
CA MET A 176 -41.12 60.80 -26.57
C MET A 176 -41.15 59.26 -26.47
N ALA A 177 -42.33 58.67 -26.33
CA ALA A 177 -42.49 57.21 -26.29
C ALA A 177 -42.12 56.56 -27.64
N LEU A 178 -42.47 57.20 -28.76
CA LEU A 178 -42.07 56.76 -30.09
C LEU A 178 -40.55 56.73 -30.23
N ALA A 179 -39.85 57.77 -29.76
CA ALA A 179 -38.39 57.81 -29.76
C ALA A 179 -37.78 56.68 -28.92
N LEU A 180 -38.37 56.36 -27.76
CA LEU A 180 -37.92 55.24 -26.90
C LEU A 180 -38.11 53.87 -27.57
N VAL A 181 -39.23 53.67 -28.28
CA VAL A 181 -39.49 52.43 -29.04
C VAL A 181 -38.51 52.27 -30.19
N LEU A 182 -38.22 53.34 -30.92
CA LEU A 182 -37.22 53.32 -32.00
C LEU A 182 -35.81 53.05 -31.46
N TYR A 183 -35.45 53.66 -30.32
CA TYR A 183 -34.17 53.39 -29.68
C TYR A 183 -34.03 51.91 -29.28
N ASP A 184 -35.07 51.32 -28.70
CA ASP A 184 -35.08 49.90 -28.33
C ASP A 184 -35.04 48.96 -29.56
N TRP A 185 -35.57 49.40 -30.71
CA TRP A 185 -35.54 48.64 -31.96
C TRP A 185 -34.17 48.65 -32.64
N TYR A 186 -33.46 49.78 -32.58
CA TYR A 186 -32.18 50.00 -33.25
C TYR A 186 -30.95 49.80 -32.35
N GLY A 187 -31.12 49.47 -31.07
CA GLY A 187 -30.02 49.17 -30.15
C GLY A 187 -29.04 48.14 -30.74
N ASN A 188 -27.76 48.51 -30.82
CA ASN A 188 -26.69 47.75 -31.46
C ASN A 188 -26.14 46.67 -30.50
N ASP A 189 -25.75 45.52 -31.05
CA ASP A 189 -25.09 44.44 -30.32
C ASP A 189 -23.65 44.85 -30.00
N ASP A 190 -23.33 45.10 -28.74
CA ASP A 190 -21.97 45.49 -28.30
C ASP A 190 -20.92 44.40 -28.64
N MET A 191 -21.34 43.14 -28.85
CA MET A 191 -20.46 41.98 -29.08
C MET A 191 -20.36 41.55 -30.56
N ARG A 192 -20.79 42.40 -31.51
CA ARG A 192 -20.79 42.02 -32.94
C ARG A 192 -19.38 41.81 -33.51
N GLN A 193 -18.40 42.59 -33.05
CA GLN A 193 -17.02 42.50 -33.54
C GLN A 193 -16.33 41.23 -33.04
N SER A 194 -16.48 40.91 -31.75
CA SER A 194 -15.91 39.71 -31.13
C SER A 194 -16.46 38.42 -31.74
N ARG A 195 -17.74 38.37 -32.12
CA ARG A 195 -18.32 37.23 -32.86
C ARG A 195 -17.67 37.01 -34.22
N LYS A 196 -17.36 38.08 -34.96
CA LYS A 196 -16.70 37.96 -36.28
C LYS A 196 -15.27 37.45 -36.15
N GLU A 197 -14.54 37.95 -35.14
CA GLU A 197 -13.17 37.51 -34.86
C GLU A 197 -13.16 36.03 -34.47
N PHE A 198 -14.10 35.61 -33.62
CA PHE A 198 -14.32 34.21 -33.27
C PHE A 198 -14.62 33.35 -34.50
N ASP A 199 -15.56 33.75 -35.37
CA ASP A 199 -15.94 32.97 -36.57
C ASP A 199 -14.77 32.77 -37.53
N VAL A 200 -13.94 33.80 -37.74
CA VAL A 200 -12.74 33.70 -38.61
C VAL A 200 -11.74 32.71 -38.00
N ARG A 201 -11.49 32.81 -36.69
CA ARG A 201 -10.54 31.93 -35.99
C ARG A 201 -11.02 30.48 -35.94
N LEU A 202 -12.32 30.26 -35.67
CA LEU A 202 -12.94 28.95 -35.66
C LEU A 202 -12.77 28.24 -37.02
N ASN A 203 -13.07 28.93 -38.13
CA ASN A 203 -12.92 28.37 -39.47
C ASN A 203 -11.47 28.01 -39.80
N ASN A 204 -10.52 28.87 -39.40
CA ASN A 204 -9.10 28.59 -39.57
C ASN A 204 -8.69 27.33 -38.79
N LEU A 205 -9.09 27.21 -37.52
CA LEU A 205 -8.77 26.04 -36.70
C LEU A 205 -9.42 24.75 -37.19
N GLU A 206 -10.68 24.80 -37.63
CA GLU A 206 -11.32 23.64 -38.26
C GLU A 206 -10.55 23.18 -39.51
N SER A 207 -10.05 24.11 -40.33
CA SER A 207 -9.22 23.78 -41.49
C SER A 207 -7.88 23.15 -41.11
N VAL A 208 -7.24 23.64 -40.04
CA VAL A 208 -5.98 23.10 -39.52
C VAL A 208 -6.18 21.68 -38.98
N ILE A 209 -7.23 21.45 -38.19
CA ILE A 209 -7.57 20.13 -37.67
C ILE A 209 -7.83 19.13 -38.80
N LEU A 210 -8.53 19.55 -39.86
CA LEU A 210 -8.76 18.69 -41.03
C LEU A 210 -7.46 18.32 -41.75
N ASN A 211 -6.55 19.28 -41.94
CA ASN A 211 -5.24 19.03 -42.53
C ASN A 211 -4.42 18.07 -41.67
N LEU A 212 -4.33 18.31 -40.36
CA LEU A 212 -3.57 17.47 -39.43
C LEU A 212 -4.15 16.05 -39.33
N ARG A 213 -5.48 15.89 -39.38
CA ARG A 213 -6.12 14.57 -39.48
C ARG A 213 -5.82 13.88 -40.80
N SER A 214 -5.68 14.61 -41.89
CA SER A 214 -5.28 14.03 -43.19
C SER A 214 -3.82 13.54 -43.19
N GLU A 215 -2.97 14.15 -42.37
CA GLU A 215 -1.59 13.73 -42.12
C GLU A 215 -1.49 12.57 -41.11
N GLY A 216 -2.61 12.15 -40.51
CA GLY A 216 -2.68 11.02 -39.57
C GLY A 216 -2.37 11.40 -38.11
N ILE A 217 -2.33 12.69 -37.76
CA ILE A 217 -2.08 13.13 -36.39
C ILE A 217 -3.40 13.06 -35.59
N ALA A 218 -3.37 12.36 -34.45
CA ALA A 218 -4.53 12.22 -33.58
C ALA A 218 -4.69 13.45 -32.66
N ILE A 219 -5.71 14.26 -32.94
CA ILE A 219 -5.97 15.53 -32.21
C ILE A 219 -7.43 15.56 -31.73
N ASP A 220 -7.87 14.48 -31.07
CA ASP A 220 -9.27 14.33 -30.67
C ASP A 220 -9.69 15.30 -29.57
N GLN A 221 -8.77 15.67 -28.68
CA GLN A 221 -9.03 16.65 -27.62
C GLN A 221 -9.22 18.05 -28.21
N ALA A 222 -8.29 18.56 -29.02
CA ALA A 222 -8.49 19.85 -29.68
C ALA A 222 -9.72 19.86 -30.62
N ALA A 223 -10.00 18.75 -31.33
CA ALA A 223 -11.21 18.65 -32.15
C ALA A 223 -12.50 18.73 -31.32
N SER A 224 -12.51 18.13 -30.11
CA SER A 224 -13.62 18.25 -29.17
C SER A 224 -13.78 19.69 -28.67
N LEU A 225 -12.67 20.35 -28.31
CA LEU A 225 -12.69 21.75 -27.83
C LEU A 225 -13.20 22.71 -28.91
N VAL A 226 -12.77 22.53 -30.17
CA VAL A 226 -13.27 23.32 -31.31
C VAL A 226 -14.76 23.07 -31.56
N MET A 227 -15.23 21.82 -31.44
CA MET A 227 -16.65 21.50 -31.56
C MET A 227 -17.49 22.14 -30.45
N THR A 228 -17.03 22.08 -29.20
CA THR A 228 -17.68 22.77 -28.07
C THR A 228 -17.66 24.29 -28.26
N GLY A 229 -16.53 24.84 -28.71
CA GLY A 229 -16.39 26.24 -29.08
C GLY A 229 -17.41 26.67 -30.12
N ARG A 230 -17.65 25.86 -31.16
CA ARG A 230 -18.68 26.12 -32.17
C ARG A 230 -20.09 26.18 -31.58
N GLU A 231 -20.42 25.31 -30.62
CA GLU A 231 -21.76 25.25 -30.03
C GLU A 231 -22.02 26.39 -29.04
N GLU A 232 -21.02 26.78 -28.25
CA GLU A 232 -21.17 27.75 -27.15
C GLU A 232 -20.65 29.16 -27.48
N GLY A 233 -19.63 29.26 -28.34
CA GLY A 233 -18.89 30.50 -28.64
C GLY A 233 -19.70 31.57 -29.37
N HIS A 234 -20.76 31.19 -30.09
CA HIS A 234 -21.68 32.17 -30.68
C HIS A 234 -22.57 32.86 -29.63
N ARG A 235 -22.76 32.25 -28.46
CA ARG A 235 -23.54 32.82 -27.34
C ARG A 235 -22.64 33.69 -26.46
N ASP A 236 -21.43 33.22 -26.21
CA ASP A 236 -20.39 33.92 -25.46
C ASP A 236 -19.05 33.89 -26.23
N PRO A 237 -18.73 34.97 -26.97
CA PRO A 237 -17.51 35.03 -27.78
C PRO A 237 -16.21 34.95 -26.97
N GLU A 238 -16.19 35.44 -25.73
CA GLU A 238 -14.98 35.44 -24.89
C GLU A 238 -14.66 34.01 -24.45
N TRP A 239 -15.69 33.27 -24.01
CA TRP A 239 -15.57 31.85 -23.70
C TRP A 239 -15.18 31.01 -24.93
N GLY A 240 -15.81 31.29 -26.08
CA GLY A 240 -15.47 30.64 -27.34
C GLY A 240 -14.01 30.85 -27.72
N MET A 241 -13.49 32.06 -27.60
CA MET A 241 -12.08 32.37 -27.89
C MET A 241 -11.12 31.60 -26.99
N ARG A 242 -11.42 31.48 -25.70
CA ARG A 242 -10.61 30.69 -24.77
C ARG A 242 -10.57 29.20 -25.13
N LEU A 243 -11.69 28.62 -25.54
CA LEU A 243 -11.74 27.23 -26.01
C LEU A 243 -10.88 27.02 -27.26
N LEU A 244 -10.83 28.01 -28.15
CA LEU A 244 -9.93 27.99 -29.32
C LEU A 244 -8.46 28.11 -28.92
N ASP A 245 -8.12 28.95 -27.93
CA ASP A 245 -6.75 29.04 -27.39
C ASP A 245 -6.31 27.69 -26.78
N GLU A 246 -7.16 27.07 -25.95
CA GLU A 246 -6.87 25.75 -25.36
C GLU A 246 -6.72 24.65 -26.44
N ALA A 247 -7.49 24.73 -27.53
CA ALA A 247 -7.35 23.84 -28.67
C ALA A 247 -6.03 24.06 -29.44
N GLU A 248 -5.61 25.32 -29.63
CA GLU A 248 -4.33 25.66 -30.27
C GLU A 248 -3.15 25.16 -29.45
N GLU A 249 -3.15 25.36 -28.13
CA GLU A 249 -2.10 24.86 -27.24
C GLU A 249 -2.01 23.33 -27.27
N ASP A 250 -3.15 22.64 -27.32
CA ASP A 250 -3.18 21.17 -27.42
C ASP A 250 -2.65 20.66 -28.75
N ILE A 251 -2.94 21.36 -29.86
CA ILE A 251 -2.35 21.09 -31.18
C ILE A 251 -0.83 21.27 -31.14
N GLU A 252 -0.35 22.39 -30.60
CA GLU A 252 1.09 22.69 -30.53
C GLU A 252 1.84 21.63 -29.69
N ARG A 253 1.29 21.27 -28.54
CA ARG A 253 1.85 20.21 -27.68
C ARG A 253 1.89 18.86 -28.39
N THR A 254 0.85 18.52 -29.14
CA THR A 254 0.77 17.25 -29.88
C THR A 254 1.79 17.22 -31.03
N LEU A 255 1.96 18.33 -31.74
CA LEU A 255 2.98 18.48 -32.79
C LEU A 255 4.40 18.38 -32.23
N SER A 256 4.67 19.04 -31.08
CA SER A 256 5.96 18.93 -30.40
C SER A 256 6.26 17.48 -30.01
N LEU A 257 5.28 16.78 -29.44
CA LEU A 257 5.44 15.38 -29.05
C LEU A 257 5.69 14.48 -30.28
N ALA A 258 4.99 14.72 -31.39
CA ALA A 258 5.20 13.97 -32.62
C ALA A 258 6.63 14.14 -33.15
N GLY A 259 7.19 15.36 -33.11
CA GLY A 259 8.59 15.62 -33.47
C GLY A 259 9.58 14.86 -32.59
N ASP A 260 9.40 14.91 -31.27
CA ASP A 260 10.24 14.17 -30.32
C ASP A 260 10.20 12.65 -30.55
N ILE A 261 9.02 12.12 -30.91
CA ILE A 261 8.83 10.69 -31.19
C ILE A 261 9.63 10.25 -32.42
N ASP A 262 9.71 11.06 -33.47
CA ASP A 262 10.49 10.73 -34.66
C ASP A 262 12.00 10.64 -34.35
N GLU A 263 12.53 11.53 -33.51
CA GLU A 263 13.91 11.43 -33.03
C GLU A 263 14.15 10.12 -32.24
N ILE A 264 13.23 9.79 -31.32
CA ILE A 264 13.30 8.55 -30.53
C ILE A 264 13.19 7.31 -31.44
N LYS A 265 12.34 7.37 -32.47
CA LYS A 265 12.14 6.31 -33.45
C LYS A 265 13.41 6.05 -34.25
N GLU A 266 14.10 7.09 -34.72
CA GLU A 266 15.37 6.96 -35.43
C GLU A 266 16.49 6.41 -34.52
N ASP A 267 16.62 6.95 -33.31
CA ASP A 267 17.65 6.54 -32.35
C ASP A 267 17.44 5.08 -31.88
N SER A 268 16.18 4.70 -31.62
CA SER A 268 15.84 3.30 -31.32
C SER A 268 16.15 2.37 -32.50
N LEU A 269 15.88 2.77 -33.74
CA LEU A 269 16.22 1.99 -34.93
C LEU A 269 17.74 1.82 -35.09
N LYS A 270 18.54 2.88 -34.84
CA LYS A 270 20.00 2.80 -34.84
C LYS A 270 20.49 1.76 -33.84
N ALA A 271 20.03 1.81 -32.59
CA ALA A 271 20.38 0.83 -31.56
C ALA A 271 19.95 -0.60 -31.95
N ILE A 272 18.77 -0.78 -32.54
CA ILE A 272 18.32 -2.10 -33.01
C ILE A 272 19.22 -2.63 -34.12
N SER A 273 19.61 -1.79 -35.09
CA SER A 273 20.50 -2.20 -36.18
C SER A 273 21.89 -2.63 -35.68
N GLU A 274 22.39 -1.99 -34.61
CA GLU A 274 23.63 -2.39 -33.95
C GLU A 274 23.46 -3.71 -33.21
N ALA A 275 22.35 -3.91 -32.50
CA ALA A 275 22.05 -5.16 -31.82
C ALA A 275 21.89 -6.34 -32.81
N GLU A 276 21.23 -6.14 -33.95
CA GLU A 276 21.05 -7.15 -35.00
C GLU A 276 22.38 -7.55 -35.66
N LYS A 277 23.34 -6.62 -35.78
CA LYS A 277 24.71 -6.93 -36.25
C LYS A 277 25.46 -7.84 -35.27
N ILE A 278 25.23 -7.66 -33.97
CA ILE A 278 25.88 -8.48 -32.92
C ILE A 278 25.19 -9.84 -32.82
N ALA A 279 23.86 -9.86 -32.84
CA ALA A 279 23.06 -11.05 -32.63
C ALA A 279 21.89 -11.13 -33.62
N PRO A 280 22.08 -11.68 -34.84
CA PRO A 280 21.04 -11.69 -35.88
C PRO A 280 19.85 -12.61 -35.56
N VAL A 281 19.98 -13.46 -34.54
CA VAL A 281 18.91 -14.38 -34.09
C VAL A 281 17.85 -13.63 -33.26
N VAL A 282 18.22 -12.49 -32.66
CA VAL A 282 17.37 -11.73 -31.75
C VAL A 282 16.29 -10.97 -32.52
N LYS A 283 15.02 -11.13 -32.11
CA LYS A 283 13.88 -10.49 -32.78
C LYS A 283 13.05 -9.58 -31.87
N ARG A 284 13.18 -9.66 -30.54
CA ARG A 284 12.29 -8.91 -29.62
C ARG A 284 12.45 -7.39 -29.73
N PRO A 285 13.65 -6.79 -29.86
CA PRO A 285 13.77 -5.34 -30.04
C PRO A 285 13.04 -4.88 -31.31
N ARG A 286 13.24 -5.59 -32.42
CA ARG A 286 12.58 -5.30 -33.69
C ARG A 286 11.06 -5.40 -33.60
N LYS A 287 10.54 -6.49 -33.01
CA LYS A 287 9.10 -6.67 -32.79
C LYS A 287 8.48 -5.57 -31.94
N ALA A 288 9.17 -5.12 -30.89
CA ALA A 288 8.70 -4.02 -30.04
C ALA A 288 8.64 -2.70 -30.82
N TRP A 289 9.63 -2.45 -31.67
CA TRP A 289 9.66 -1.29 -32.55
C TRP A 289 8.55 -1.33 -33.61
N ASP A 290 8.34 -2.49 -34.27
CA ASP A 290 7.25 -2.66 -35.26
C ASP A 290 5.86 -2.56 -34.61
N MET A 291 5.71 -2.94 -33.33
CA MET A 291 4.49 -2.65 -32.55
C MET A 291 4.34 -1.15 -32.31
N GLY A 292 5.40 -0.45 -31.90
CA GLY A 292 5.38 1.00 -31.71
C GLY A 292 4.99 1.75 -32.97
N GLN A 293 5.46 1.30 -34.13
CA GLN A 293 5.06 1.88 -35.42
C GLN A 293 3.56 1.69 -35.70
N ARG A 294 2.99 0.52 -35.40
CA ARG A 294 1.55 0.28 -35.59
C ARG A 294 0.71 1.15 -34.65
N GLU A 295 1.11 1.31 -33.39
CA GLU A 295 0.39 2.18 -32.45
C GLU A 295 0.45 3.65 -32.89
N LEU A 296 1.58 4.09 -33.44
CA LEU A 296 1.72 5.42 -34.04
C LEU A 296 0.75 5.59 -35.23
N GLU A 297 0.67 4.60 -36.13
CA GLU A 297 -0.25 4.58 -37.27
C GLU A 297 -1.73 4.56 -36.84
N LEU A 298 -2.02 4.02 -35.65
CA LEU A 298 -3.36 4.04 -35.04
C LEU A 298 -3.66 5.34 -34.27
N GLY A 299 -2.70 6.27 -34.16
CA GLY A 299 -2.87 7.57 -33.52
C GLY A 299 -2.47 7.61 -32.03
N SER A 300 -1.97 6.51 -31.45
CA SER A 300 -1.53 6.46 -30.05
C SER A 300 -0.05 6.85 -29.90
N LEU A 301 0.22 8.16 -29.91
CA LEU A 301 1.59 8.71 -29.84
C LEU A 301 2.35 8.24 -28.60
N ARG A 302 1.72 8.29 -27.43
CA ARG A 302 2.35 7.96 -26.14
C ARG A 302 2.71 6.48 -26.00
N GLU A 303 1.84 5.60 -26.47
CA GLU A 303 2.10 4.15 -26.43
C GLU A 303 3.17 3.76 -27.45
N GLY A 304 3.14 4.37 -28.65
CA GLY A 304 4.19 4.24 -29.65
C GLY A 304 5.57 4.65 -29.10
N GLU A 305 5.65 5.82 -28.45
CA GLU A 305 6.88 6.31 -27.81
C GLU A 305 7.41 5.32 -26.76
N ALA A 306 6.54 4.84 -25.87
CA ALA A 306 6.91 3.90 -24.82
C ALA A 306 7.50 2.61 -25.41
N LEU A 307 6.92 2.12 -26.50
CA LEU A 307 7.40 0.94 -27.23
C LEU A 307 8.75 1.18 -27.90
N PHE A 308 8.99 2.35 -28.51
CA PHE A 308 10.30 2.70 -29.06
C PHE A 308 11.39 2.78 -27.99
N ARG A 309 11.09 3.40 -26.84
CA ARG A 309 12.01 3.42 -25.68
C ARG A 309 12.30 2.02 -25.16
N GLN A 310 11.30 1.16 -25.07
CA GLN A 310 11.46 -0.23 -24.66
C GLN A 310 12.30 -1.03 -25.67
N ALA A 311 12.08 -0.84 -26.98
CA ALA A 311 12.85 -1.46 -28.03
C ALA A 311 14.33 -1.06 -27.95
N LYS A 312 14.61 0.25 -27.78
CA LYS A 312 15.96 0.77 -27.55
C LYS A 312 16.62 0.16 -26.32
N LYS A 313 15.91 0.09 -25.19
CA LYS A 313 16.43 -0.51 -23.95
C LYS A 313 16.83 -1.98 -24.15
N ASN A 314 15.97 -2.76 -24.82
CA ASN A 314 16.27 -4.17 -25.11
C ASN A 314 17.47 -4.29 -26.06
N ALA A 315 17.56 -3.45 -27.08
CA ALA A 315 18.70 -3.42 -28.01
C ALA A 315 20.02 -3.09 -27.30
N LEU A 316 20.03 -2.07 -26.43
CA LEU A 316 21.20 -1.71 -25.62
C LEU A 316 21.64 -2.82 -24.67
N GLU A 317 20.70 -3.60 -24.13
CA GLU A 317 21.04 -4.76 -23.31
C GLU A 317 21.79 -5.83 -24.12
N ILE A 318 21.34 -6.10 -25.35
CA ILE A 318 22.00 -7.03 -26.28
C ILE A 318 23.39 -6.52 -26.65
N ILE A 319 23.52 -5.25 -27.05
CA ILE A 319 24.79 -4.64 -27.41
C ILE A 319 25.82 -4.80 -26.29
N LYS A 320 25.41 -4.58 -25.04
CA LYS A 320 26.31 -4.60 -23.89
C LYS A 320 26.66 -6.00 -23.41
N TRP A 321 25.71 -6.95 -23.47
CA TRP A 321 25.83 -8.22 -22.74
C TRP A 321 25.86 -9.47 -23.62
N TRP A 322 25.41 -9.43 -24.88
CA TRP A 322 25.27 -10.64 -25.69
C TRP A 322 26.59 -11.38 -25.89
N ALA A 323 27.60 -10.69 -26.43
CA ALA A 323 28.93 -11.28 -26.63
C ALA A 323 29.59 -11.73 -25.31
N LYS A 324 29.35 -11.00 -24.22
CA LYS A 324 29.86 -11.39 -22.89
C LYS A 324 29.22 -12.68 -22.39
N ALA A 325 27.91 -12.81 -22.57
CA ALA A 325 27.16 -14.00 -22.20
C ALA A 325 27.59 -15.22 -23.03
N GLU A 326 27.77 -15.06 -24.35
CA GLU A 326 28.27 -16.13 -25.22
C GLU A 326 29.66 -16.60 -24.80
N ASN A 327 30.59 -15.67 -24.57
CA ASN A 327 31.93 -16.00 -24.12
C ASN A 327 31.92 -16.72 -22.76
N ALA A 328 31.13 -16.24 -21.80
CA ALA A 328 31.01 -16.87 -20.48
C ALA A 328 30.38 -18.26 -20.56
N ILE A 329 29.36 -18.46 -21.40
CA ILE A 329 28.74 -19.78 -21.62
C ILE A 329 29.73 -20.74 -22.29
N ALA A 330 30.51 -20.25 -23.27
CA ALA A 330 31.54 -21.05 -23.92
C ALA A 330 32.62 -21.48 -22.92
N GLU A 331 33.12 -20.54 -22.11
CA GLU A 331 34.11 -20.82 -21.06
C GLU A 331 33.56 -21.81 -20.03
N ALA A 332 32.37 -21.57 -19.48
CA ALA A 332 31.70 -22.47 -18.54
C ALA A 332 31.52 -23.87 -19.14
N SER A 333 31.12 -23.98 -20.41
CA SER A 333 30.96 -25.26 -21.09
C SER A 333 32.28 -25.99 -21.28
N ASN A 334 33.36 -25.27 -21.57
CA ASN A 334 34.69 -25.84 -21.74
C ASN A 334 35.23 -26.35 -20.41
N VAL A 335 35.08 -25.59 -19.32
CA VAL A 335 35.53 -26.01 -17.98
C VAL A 335 34.72 -27.22 -17.50
N LEU A 336 33.39 -27.20 -17.65
CA LEU A 336 32.53 -28.35 -17.32
C LEU A 336 32.86 -29.60 -18.14
N SER A 337 33.22 -29.46 -19.41
CA SER A 337 33.60 -30.62 -20.23
C SER A 337 34.92 -31.27 -19.80
N LYS A 338 35.78 -30.52 -19.10
CA LYS A 338 37.08 -30.98 -18.63
C LYS A 338 37.05 -31.51 -17.19
N SER A 339 36.02 -31.18 -16.41
CA SER A 339 35.90 -31.67 -15.04
C SER A 339 35.65 -33.18 -15.04
N GLU A 340 36.46 -33.92 -14.28
CA GLU A 340 36.37 -35.39 -14.18
C GLU A 340 35.09 -35.85 -13.48
N HIS A 341 34.60 -35.07 -12.52
CA HIS A 341 33.39 -35.38 -11.75
C HIS A 341 32.17 -34.60 -12.26
N LYS A 342 31.06 -35.31 -12.44
CA LYS A 342 29.79 -34.70 -12.87
C LYS A 342 29.19 -33.86 -11.75
N GLN A 343 29.06 -32.56 -11.98
CA GLN A 343 28.38 -31.64 -11.07
C GLN A 343 27.03 -31.25 -11.68
N GLN A 344 26.01 -32.08 -11.46
CA GLN A 344 24.65 -31.90 -12.03
C GLN A 344 24.11 -30.48 -11.82
N ASN A 345 24.29 -29.92 -10.61
CA ASN A 345 23.86 -28.57 -10.30
C ASN A 345 24.48 -27.50 -11.24
N LEU A 346 25.75 -27.67 -11.65
CA LEU A 346 26.41 -26.74 -12.55
C LEU A 346 26.01 -26.97 -14.02
N GLU A 347 25.73 -28.21 -14.40
CA GLU A 347 25.17 -28.54 -15.72
C GLU A 347 23.78 -27.93 -15.89
N ASP A 348 22.94 -28.01 -14.86
CA ASP A 348 21.63 -27.36 -14.81
C ASP A 348 21.76 -25.84 -14.89
N LEU A 349 22.69 -25.26 -14.15
CA LEU A 349 22.98 -23.82 -14.19
C LEU A 349 23.42 -23.36 -15.59
N LEU A 350 24.27 -24.15 -16.26
CA LEU A 350 24.66 -23.90 -17.65
C LEU A 350 23.48 -24.02 -18.62
N MET A 351 22.61 -25.01 -18.41
CA MET A 351 21.38 -25.17 -19.19
C MET A 351 20.45 -23.97 -19.01
N GLU A 352 20.29 -23.48 -17.79
CA GLU A 352 19.54 -22.27 -17.49
C GLU A 352 20.14 -21.04 -18.16
N ALA A 353 21.48 -20.87 -18.11
CA ALA A 353 22.17 -19.77 -18.80
C ALA A 353 21.88 -19.78 -20.31
N LYS A 354 21.97 -20.96 -20.96
CA LYS A 354 21.62 -21.14 -22.38
C LYS A 354 20.15 -20.80 -22.66
N LYS A 355 19.24 -21.25 -21.80
CA LYS A 355 17.80 -20.95 -21.92
C LYS A 355 17.52 -19.46 -21.79
N LYS A 356 18.23 -18.75 -20.88
CA LYS A 356 18.11 -17.30 -20.70
C LYS A 356 18.60 -16.54 -21.93
N LEU A 357 19.72 -16.96 -22.53
CA LEU A 357 20.23 -16.38 -23.77
C LEU A 357 19.25 -16.59 -24.93
N ALA A 358 18.70 -17.80 -25.07
CA ALA A 358 17.64 -18.10 -26.05
C ALA A 358 16.36 -17.28 -25.82
N SER A 359 16.06 -16.91 -24.57
CA SER A 359 14.94 -16.00 -24.24
C SER A 359 15.27 -14.51 -24.40
N GLU A 360 16.41 -14.19 -25.01
CA GLU A 360 16.91 -12.83 -25.25
C GLU A 360 17.09 -12.02 -23.95
N LYS A 361 17.61 -12.67 -22.90
CA LYS A 361 17.99 -12.06 -21.62
C LYS A 361 19.49 -12.22 -21.36
N PRO A 362 20.35 -11.52 -22.12
CA PRO A 362 21.79 -11.76 -22.12
C PRO A 362 22.46 -11.41 -20.80
N LYS A 363 21.99 -10.38 -20.08
CA LYS A 363 22.54 -10.03 -18.76
C LYS A 363 22.38 -11.17 -17.76
N GLN A 364 21.18 -11.74 -17.67
CA GLN A 364 20.92 -12.89 -16.79
C GLN A 364 21.73 -14.10 -17.23
N ALA A 365 21.81 -14.38 -18.53
CA ALA A 365 22.62 -15.51 -19.03
C ALA A 365 24.10 -15.40 -18.62
N PHE A 366 24.66 -14.19 -18.69
CA PHE A 366 26.04 -13.92 -18.25
C PHE A 366 26.23 -14.15 -16.75
N GLU A 367 25.34 -13.63 -15.90
CA GLU A 367 25.43 -13.76 -14.44
C GLU A 367 25.43 -15.23 -13.99
N PHE A 368 24.67 -16.09 -14.67
CA PHE A 368 24.67 -17.53 -14.41
C PHE A 368 25.98 -18.18 -14.90
N ALA A 369 26.36 -17.92 -16.15
CA ALA A 369 27.52 -18.60 -16.75
C ALA A 369 28.85 -18.22 -16.09
N MET A 370 29.03 -16.97 -15.65
CA MET A 370 30.32 -16.48 -15.15
C MET A 370 30.76 -17.12 -13.82
N VAL A 371 29.83 -17.65 -13.03
CA VAL A 371 30.11 -18.23 -11.70
C VAL A 371 30.61 -19.68 -11.81
N ILE A 372 30.26 -20.37 -12.89
CA ILE A 372 30.57 -21.80 -13.08
C ILE A 372 32.08 -22.09 -13.04
N PRO A 373 32.95 -21.38 -13.79
CA PRO A 373 34.38 -21.65 -13.77
C PRO A 373 35.00 -21.52 -12.37
N GLU A 374 34.59 -20.50 -11.62
CA GLU A 374 35.11 -20.26 -10.27
C GLU A 374 34.69 -21.36 -9.29
N GLN A 375 33.46 -21.84 -9.38
CA GLN A 375 32.97 -22.94 -8.54
C GLN A 375 33.69 -24.27 -8.83
N ILE A 376 34.00 -24.55 -10.09
CA ILE A 376 34.78 -25.75 -10.46
C ILE A 376 36.20 -25.66 -9.91
N LEU A 377 36.88 -24.52 -10.08
CA LEU A 377 38.21 -24.31 -9.53
C LEU A 377 38.24 -24.41 -8.00
N ALA A 378 37.19 -23.95 -7.32
CA ALA A 378 37.05 -24.11 -5.87
C ALA A 378 36.87 -25.59 -5.49
N GLY A 379 36.06 -26.34 -6.25
CA GLY A 379 35.88 -27.78 -6.07
C GLY A 379 37.18 -28.56 -6.24
N GLU A 380 37.95 -28.30 -7.31
CA GLU A 380 39.26 -28.94 -7.56
C GLU A 380 40.25 -28.67 -6.42
N LYS A 381 40.33 -27.43 -5.93
CA LYS A 381 41.18 -27.08 -4.78
C LYS A 381 40.76 -27.84 -3.52
N ALA A 382 39.45 -27.96 -3.27
CA ALA A 382 38.95 -28.71 -2.12
C ALA A 382 39.30 -30.20 -2.22
N LEU A 383 39.26 -30.78 -3.42
CA LEU A 383 39.62 -32.16 -3.69
C LEU A 383 41.11 -32.42 -3.43
N ILE A 384 42.00 -31.52 -3.88
CA ILE A 384 43.44 -31.59 -3.60
C ILE A 384 43.72 -31.56 -2.08
N ILE A 385 42.98 -30.73 -1.34
CA ILE A 385 43.10 -30.67 0.12
C ILE A 385 42.61 -31.98 0.76
N ALA A 386 41.49 -32.54 0.29
CA ALA A 386 40.93 -33.79 0.77
C ALA A 386 41.89 -34.98 0.51
N GLU A 387 42.48 -35.07 -0.68
CA GLU A 387 43.51 -36.06 -0.99
C GLU A 387 44.70 -35.98 -0.04
N LYS A 388 45.15 -34.77 0.29
CA LYS A 388 46.25 -34.58 1.21
C LYS A 388 45.87 -35.08 2.61
N SER A 389 44.68 -34.76 3.11
CA SER A 389 44.21 -35.27 4.41
C SER A 389 44.10 -36.79 4.44
N VAL A 390 43.58 -37.42 3.38
CA VAL A 390 43.50 -38.89 3.29
C VAL A 390 44.90 -39.51 3.27
N LYS A 391 45.84 -38.95 2.50
CA LYS A 391 47.25 -39.39 2.49
C LYS A 391 47.90 -39.25 3.87
N ASP A 392 47.62 -38.18 4.60
CA ASP A 392 48.17 -37.96 5.95
C ASP A 392 47.53 -38.92 6.97
N ALA A 393 46.22 -39.17 6.90
CA ALA A 393 45.51 -40.18 7.68
C ALA A 393 46.07 -41.59 7.42
N ALA A 394 46.28 -41.95 6.15
CA ALA A 394 46.86 -43.23 5.75
C ALA A 394 48.28 -43.44 6.30
N LYS A 395 49.12 -42.39 6.29
CA LYS A 395 50.47 -42.45 6.89
C LYS A 395 50.39 -42.65 8.40
N LEU A 396 49.52 -41.90 9.07
CA LEU A 396 49.33 -42.00 10.52
C LEU A 396 48.84 -43.40 10.90
N LEU A 397 47.83 -43.94 10.20
CA LEU A 397 47.30 -45.29 10.41
C LEU A 397 48.38 -46.37 10.22
N LYS A 398 49.22 -46.24 9.18
CA LYS A 398 50.36 -47.15 8.97
C LYS A 398 51.36 -47.11 10.12
N SER A 399 51.63 -45.92 10.66
CA SER A 399 52.57 -45.73 11.79
C SER A 399 51.96 -46.03 13.18
N ALA A 400 50.65 -46.27 13.26
CA ALA A 400 49.94 -46.44 14.52
C ALA A 400 50.01 -47.90 15.02
N ASP A 401 51.17 -48.30 15.53
CA ASP A 401 51.35 -49.65 16.07
C ASP A 401 50.68 -49.82 17.45
N GLY A 402 50.10 -51.00 17.67
CA GLY A 402 49.45 -51.36 18.93
C GLY A 402 48.00 -50.88 19.07
N LEU A 403 47.32 -50.50 17.99
CA LEU A 403 45.88 -50.16 17.95
C LEU A 403 45.08 -51.20 17.16
N ASP A 404 43.79 -51.35 17.45
CA ASP A 404 42.85 -52.03 16.53
C ASP A 404 42.61 -51.15 15.30
N LYS A 405 43.10 -51.61 14.13
CA LYS A 405 43.04 -50.85 12.87
C LYS A 405 41.82 -51.19 12.00
N THR A 406 41.07 -52.23 12.35
CA THR A 406 40.07 -52.84 11.44
C THR A 406 39.01 -51.86 10.96
N GLN A 407 38.41 -51.08 11.87
CA GLN A 407 37.40 -50.08 11.51
C GLN A 407 38.00 -48.84 10.84
N LEU A 408 39.23 -48.47 11.21
CA LEU A 408 39.91 -47.30 10.66
C LEU A 408 40.35 -47.54 9.20
N GLU A 409 40.75 -48.77 8.87
CA GLU A 409 41.08 -49.17 7.50
C GLU A 409 39.84 -49.12 6.60
N LEU A 410 38.70 -49.64 7.05
CA LEU A 410 37.43 -49.56 6.30
C LEU A 410 37.02 -48.10 6.03
N ARG A 411 37.12 -47.22 7.04
CA ARG A 411 36.82 -45.79 6.85
C ARG A 411 37.82 -45.09 5.95
N LEU A 412 39.06 -45.57 5.88
CA LEU A 412 40.07 -45.04 4.96
C LEU A 412 39.72 -45.43 3.52
N ASP A 413 39.30 -46.68 3.30
CA ASP A 413 38.81 -47.15 2.00
C ASP A 413 37.56 -46.33 1.57
N ASP A 414 36.62 -46.09 2.48
CA ASP A 414 35.46 -45.21 2.23
C ASP A 414 35.90 -43.77 1.87
N ALA A 415 36.98 -43.28 2.46
CA ALA A 415 37.52 -41.95 2.18
C ALA A 415 38.20 -41.89 0.80
N ASP A 416 38.90 -42.95 0.39
CA ASP A 416 39.47 -43.09 -0.95
C ASP A 416 38.35 -43.22 -2.01
N ASP A 417 37.29 -43.99 -1.72
CA ASP A 417 36.10 -44.07 -2.57
C ASP A 417 35.40 -42.71 -2.70
N ALA A 418 35.32 -41.93 -1.62
CA ALA A 418 34.77 -40.58 -1.65
C ALA A 418 35.60 -39.61 -2.51
N ILE A 419 36.93 -39.78 -2.56
CA ILE A 419 37.81 -39.03 -3.49
C ILE A 419 37.50 -39.42 -4.94
N LEU A 420 37.38 -40.72 -5.23
CA LEU A 420 37.05 -41.22 -6.57
C LEU A 420 35.68 -40.71 -7.06
N GLN A 421 34.74 -40.51 -6.14
CA GLN A 421 33.42 -39.93 -6.43
C GLN A 421 33.43 -38.40 -6.53
N GLY A 422 34.55 -37.74 -6.22
CA GLY A 422 34.69 -36.27 -6.24
C GLY A 422 34.08 -35.56 -5.02
N ASN A 423 33.78 -36.29 -3.94
CA ASN A 423 33.19 -35.75 -2.73
C ASN A 423 34.27 -35.34 -1.72
N SER A 424 34.87 -34.17 -1.95
CA SER A 424 35.97 -33.66 -1.13
C SER A 424 35.61 -33.44 0.34
N ALA A 425 34.38 -33.02 0.64
CA ALA A 425 33.95 -32.75 2.01
C ALA A 425 33.82 -34.03 2.83
N HIS A 426 33.23 -35.08 2.25
CA HIS A 426 33.08 -36.37 2.90
C HIS A 426 34.44 -37.06 3.11
N ALA A 427 35.27 -37.10 2.07
CA ALA A 427 36.63 -37.68 2.15
C ALA A 427 37.47 -37.00 3.24
N LYS A 428 37.48 -35.66 3.29
CA LYS A 428 38.21 -34.93 4.33
C LYS A 428 37.65 -35.20 5.73
N GLY A 429 36.33 -35.23 5.89
CA GLY A 429 35.69 -35.50 7.17
C GLY A 429 36.04 -36.88 7.73
N LEU A 430 36.08 -37.90 6.87
CA LEU A 430 36.52 -39.25 7.24
C LEU A 430 38.00 -39.26 7.63
N ALA A 431 38.87 -38.63 6.83
CA ALA A 431 40.30 -38.54 7.12
C ALA A 431 40.61 -37.84 8.45
N ASP A 432 40.01 -36.66 8.69
CA ASP A 432 40.19 -35.90 9.93
C ASP A 432 39.65 -36.70 11.14
N GLY A 433 38.55 -37.45 10.95
CA GLY A 433 38.01 -38.36 11.96
C GLY A 433 38.97 -39.49 12.33
N ILE A 434 39.57 -40.14 11.34
CA ILE A 434 40.58 -41.19 11.54
C ILE A 434 41.78 -40.63 12.32
N ILE A 435 42.28 -39.46 11.93
CA ILE A 435 43.43 -38.83 12.62
C ILE A 435 43.10 -38.55 14.09
N ARG A 436 41.90 -38.02 14.36
CA ARG A 436 41.45 -37.73 15.72
C ARG A 436 41.33 -38.99 16.57
N GLU A 437 40.73 -40.04 16.02
CA GLU A 437 40.54 -41.32 16.71
C GLU A 437 41.88 -42.00 17.02
N ILE A 438 42.82 -42.00 16.08
CA ILE A 438 44.19 -42.50 16.31
C ILE A 438 44.88 -41.72 17.45
N ASN A 439 44.74 -40.39 17.48
CA ASN A 439 45.35 -39.58 18.53
C ASN A 439 44.73 -39.88 19.90
N SER A 440 43.40 -39.99 19.99
CA SER A 440 42.73 -40.33 21.26
C SER A 440 43.09 -41.74 21.74
N GLU A 441 43.19 -42.71 20.83
CA GLU A 441 43.63 -44.06 21.15
C GLU A 441 45.08 -44.10 21.63
N ARG A 442 45.97 -43.27 21.06
CA ARG A 442 47.36 -43.15 21.53
C ARG A 442 47.48 -42.51 22.90
N GLU A 443 46.74 -41.44 23.15
CA GLU A 443 46.70 -40.78 24.48
C GLU A 443 46.19 -41.78 25.54
N ALA A 444 45.07 -42.45 25.25
CA ALA A 444 44.52 -43.48 26.13
C ALA A 444 45.48 -44.66 26.34
N MET A 445 46.22 -45.07 25.30
CA MET A 445 47.24 -46.12 25.40
C MET A 445 48.33 -45.74 26.40
N ASP A 446 48.85 -44.51 26.33
CA ASP A 446 49.92 -44.05 27.21
C ASP A 446 49.45 -43.98 28.68
N ASP A 447 48.22 -43.52 28.92
CA ASP A 447 47.64 -43.43 30.26
C ASP A 447 47.37 -44.82 30.87
N VAL A 448 46.74 -45.72 30.11
CA VAL A 448 46.48 -47.10 30.55
C VAL A 448 47.79 -47.84 30.80
N ARG A 449 48.78 -47.73 29.91
CA ARG A 449 50.10 -48.36 30.11
C ARG A 449 50.80 -47.79 31.33
N ARG A 450 50.71 -46.48 31.58
CA ARG A 450 51.28 -45.85 32.78
C ARG A 450 50.64 -46.42 34.05
N ALA A 451 49.32 -46.53 34.08
CA ALA A 451 48.59 -47.09 35.22
C ALA A 451 48.90 -48.58 35.44
N LEU A 452 48.92 -49.39 34.38
CA LEU A 452 49.26 -50.81 34.47
C LEU A 452 50.72 -51.05 34.91
N ARG A 453 51.67 -50.15 34.59
CA ARG A 453 53.03 -50.22 35.17
C ARG A 453 53.02 -50.02 36.69
N GLN A 454 52.08 -49.23 37.20
CA GLN A 454 51.87 -48.99 38.64
C GLN A 454 50.83 -49.95 39.25
N LYS A 455 50.47 -51.04 38.55
CA LYS A 455 49.48 -52.04 38.98
C LYS A 455 49.68 -52.50 40.43
N LYS A 456 50.92 -52.74 40.86
CA LYS A 456 51.22 -53.15 42.25
C LYS A 456 50.74 -52.13 43.27
N HIS A 457 50.87 -50.83 42.98
CA HIS A 457 50.40 -49.76 43.85
C HIS A 457 48.88 -49.69 43.84
N LEU A 458 48.24 -49.82 42.67
CA LEU A 458 46.78 -49.91 42.57
C LEU A 458 46.25 -51.08 43.42
N VAL A 459 46.73 -52.30 43.19
CA VAL A 459 46.32 -53.51 43.92
C VAL A 459 46.54 -53.38 45.43
N SER A 460 47.60 -52.70 45.87
CA SER A 460 47.84 -52.49 47.30
C SER A 460 46.74 -51.71 48.02
N ARG A 461 45.95 -50.89 47.30
CA ARG A 461 44.85 -50.09 47.89
C ARG A 461 43.66 -50.94 48.31
N TRP A 462 43.44 -52.11 47.70
CA TRP A 462 42.33 -53.01 48.07
C TRP A 462 42.75 -54.38 48.60
N ALA A 463 44.05 -54.69 48.65
CA ALA A 463 44.58 -56.01 49.01
C ALA A 463 44.17 -56.57 50.40
N GLN A 464 43.68 -55.73 51.31
CA GLN A 464 43.24 -56.15 52.65
C GLN A 464 41.70 -56.14 52.82
N ARG A 465 40.95 -55.86 51.76
CA ARG A 465 39.49 -55.71 51.82
C ARG A 465 38.74 -57.02 51.60
N ASP A 466 37.48 -57.10 51.99
CA ASP A 466 36.64 -58.28 51.71
C ASP A 466 36.19 -58.36 50.24
N ASP A 467 36.11 -57.21 49.56
CA ASP A 467 35.63 -57.06 48.17
C ASP A 467 36.74 -57.20 47.10
N ILE A 468 37.91 -57.77 47.46
CA ILE A 468 39.08 -57.93 46.56
C ILE A 468 38.69 -58.54 45.20
N ALA A 469 37.84 -59.57 45.20
CA ALA A 469 37.46 -60.27 43.99
C ALA A 469 36.75 -59.36 42.97
N GLU A 470 35.98 -58.36 43.42
CA GLU A 470 35.30 -57.42 42.55
C GLU A 470 36.31 -56.46 41.90
N TRP A 471 37.21 -55.89 42.69
CA TRP A 471 38.26 -54.98 42.21
C TRP A 471 39.24 -55.66 41.26
N ASP A 472 39.62 -56.90 41.55
CA ASP A 472 40.46 -57.70 40.67
C ASP A 472 39.76 -57.98 39.34
N SER A 473 38.45 -58.28 39.35
CA SER A 473 37.68 -58.52 38.11
C SER A 473 37.60 -57.27 37.21
N ARG A 474 37.48 -56.08 37.81
CA ARG A 474 37.48 -54.81 37.08
C ARG A 474 38.86 -54.52 36.50
N LEU A 475 39.93 -54.83 37.24
CA LEU A 475 41.30 -54.71 36.74
C LEU A 475 41.58 -55.68 35.60
N THR A 476 41.10 -56.93 35.67
CA THR A 476 41.22 -57.88 34.55
C THR A 476 40.48 -57.41 33.31
N ALA A 477 39.30 -56.78 33.45
CA ALA A 477 38.58 -56.21 32.31
C ALA A 477 39.36 -55.08 31.62
N ILE A 478 40.08 -54.25 32.39
CA ILE A 478 40.98 -53.23 31.82
C ILE A 478 42.13 -53.88 31.06
N GLU A 479 42.71 -54.96 31.61
CA GLU A 479 43.79 -55.71 30.96
C GLU A 479 43.32 -56.38 29.67
N GLU A 480 42.13 -57.00 29.66
CA GLU A 480 41.53 -57.62 28.46
C GLU A 480 41.28 -56.59 27.35
N GLU A 481 40.74 -55.41 27.67
CA GLU A 481 40.53 -54.34 26.67
C GLU A 481 41.85 -53.77 26.14
N ALA A 482 42.88 -53.67 27.00
CA ALA A 482 44.23 -53.27 26.60
C ALA A 482 44.92 -54.33 25.71
N GLU A 483 44.73 -55.61 26.00
CA GLU A 483 45.21 -56.73 25.18
C GLU A 483 44.52 -56.77 23.81
N ASN A 484 43.23 -56.44 23.77
CA ASN A 484 42.45 -56.28 22.53
C ASN A 484 42.73 -54.96 21.79
N LEU A 485 43.70 -54.16 22.25
CA LEU A 485 44.14 -52.90 21.64
C LEU A 485 43.05 -51.83 21.55
N ARG A 486 42.07 -51.87 22.46
CA ARG A 486 40.98 -50.88 22.60
C ARG A 486 41.27 -49.95 23.76
N TRP A 487 42.14 -48.98 23.54
CA TRP A 487 42.71 -48.19 24.64
C TRP A 487 41.74 -47.16 25.19
N THR A 488 40.91 -46.55 24.36
CA THR A 488 39.88 -45.61 24.86
C THR A 488 38.87 -46.30 25.78
N SER A 489 38.48 -47.54 25.46
CA SER A 489 37.64 -48.39 26.30
C SER A 489 38.35 -48.71 27.63
N ALA A 490 39.59 -49.20 27.56
CA ALA A 490 40.41 -49.51 28.73
C ALA A 490 40.65 -48.28 29.63
N ALA A 491 40.89 -47.10 29.06
CA ALA A 491 41.06 -45.84 29.80
C ALA A 491 39.78 -45.44 30.52
N SER A 492 38.62 -45.60 29.88
CA SER A 492 37.33 -45.30 30.52
C SER A 492 37.02 -46.23 31.70
N LEU A 493 37.44 -47.51 31.62
CA LEU A 493 37.31 -48.47 32.70
C LEU A 493 38.29 -48.17 33.83
N LEU A 494 39.51 -47.76 33.49
CA LEU A 494 40.53 -47.33 34.45
C LEU A 494 40.08 -46.09 35.22
N ASP A 495 39.57 -45.07 34.53
CA ASP A 495 39.08 -43.84 35.17
C ASP A 495 37.93 -44.13 36.15
N LYS A 496 37.00 -45.02 35.78
CA LYS A 496 35.93 -45.49 36.66
C LYS A 496 36.49 -46.22 37.88
N LEU A 497 37.44 -47.16 37.67
CA LEU A 497 38.10 -47.89 38.75
C LEU A 497 38.76 -46.92 39.73
N THR A 498 39.53 -45.94 39.25
CA THR A 498 40.22 -44.98 40.12
C THR A 498 39.26 -44.05 40.84
N THR A 499 38.20 -43.59 40.16
CA THR A 499 37.18 -42.72 40.75
C THR A 499 36.44 -43.42 41.89
N ASP A 500 36.00 -44.66 41.66
CA ASP A 500 35.31 -45.47 42.68
C ASP A 500 36.26 -45.81 43.84
N LEU A 501 37.54 -46.07 43.55
CA LEU A 501 38.53 -46.35 44.59
C LEU A 501 38.80 -45.12 45.46
N ASP A 502 38.81 -43.92 44.88
CA ASP A 502 38.99 -42.67 45.60
C ASP A 502 37.76 -42.32 46.45
N SER A 503 36.53 -42.59 45.96
CA SER A 503 35.32 -42.40 46.78
C SER A 503 35.31 -43.34 47.98
N VAL A 504 35.63 -44.61 47.78
CA VAL A 504 35.72 -45.60 48.86
C VAL A 504 36.84 -45.28 49.86
N SER A 505 37.97 -44.76 49.37
CA SER A 505 39.06 -44.32 50.25
C SER A 505 38.60 -43.18 51.16
N LYS A 506 37.87 -42.20 50.61
CA LYS A 506 37.31 -41.08 51.37
C LYS A 506 36.30 -41.54 52.43
N GLU A 507 35.40 -42.45 52.08
CA GLU A 507 34.46 -43.03 53.06
C GLU A 507 35.19 -43.75 54.20
N SER A 508 36.28 -44.45 53.88
CA SER A 508 37.11 -45.10 54.90
C SER A 508 37.85 -44.09 55.80
N GLU A 509 38.31 -42.96 55.26
CA GLU A 509 38.92 -41.88 56.04
C GLU A 509 37.89 -41.26 56.99
N GLU A 510 36.70 -40.90 56.50
CA GLU A 510 35.60 -40.36 57.30
C GLU A 510 35.19 -41.33 58.42
N ALA A 511 35.05 -42.63 58.11
CA ALA A 511 34.75 -43.64 59.11
C ALA A 511 35.88 -43.79 60.15
N SER A 512 37.15 -43.68 59.75
CA SER A 512 38.30 -43.70 60.66
C SER A 512 38.27 -42.52 61.64
N GLU A 513 37.96 -41.31 61.16
CA GLU A 513 37.78 -40.12 62.02
C GLU A 513 36.67 -40.32 63.04
N LEU A 514 35.54 -40.93 62.64
CA LEU A 514 34.44 -41.25 63.56
C LEU A 514 34.84 -42.28 64.63
N ILE A 515 35.61 -43.31 64.27
CA ILE A 515 36.18 -44.26 65.22
C ILE A 515 37.08 -43.52 66.22
N GLU A 516 37.95 -42.63 65.76
CA GLU A 516 38.85 -41.87 66.63
C GLU A 516 38.08 -40.98 67.60
N TYR A 517 37.08 -40.25 67.11
CA TYR A 517 36.18 -39.44 67.94
C TYR A 517 35.48 -40.29 69.01
N LEU A 518 34.87 -41.41 68.63
CA LEU A 518 34.18 -42.29 69.57
C LEU A 518 35.14 -42.91 70.60
N ASN A 519 36.39 -43.25 70.23
CA ASN A 519 37.39 -43.70 71.20
C ASN A 519 37.72 -42.61 72.24
N GLN A 520 37.85 -41.35 71.81
CA GLN A 520 38.12 -40.24 72.72
C GLN A 520 36.94 -40.02 73.68
N GLN A 521 35.71 -40.04 73.17
CA GLN A 521 34.49 -39.95 74.00
C GLN A 521 34.37 -41.12 74.97
N TRP A 522 34.64 -42.33 74.50
CA TRP A 522 34.64 -43.52 75.35
C TRP A 522 35.68 -43.42 76.46
N ALA A 523 36.88 -42.91 76.20
CA ALA A 523 37.91 -42.74 77.22
C ALA A 523 37.45 -41.79 78.35
N ILE A 524 36.78 -40.70 78.00
CA ILE A 524 36.20 -39.75 78.98
C ILE A 524 35.10 -40.44 79.79
N LEU A 525 34.13 -41.07 79.12
CA LEU A 525 33.00 -41.74 79.76
C LEU A 525 33.45 -42.90 80.66
N ARG A 526 34.46 -43.65 80.21
CA ARG A 526 35.06 -44.74 80.98
C ARG A 526 35.58 -44.22 82.32
N ASN A 527 36.29 -43.09 82.34
CA ASN A 527 36.77 -42.49 83.59
C ASN A 527 35.62 -42.05 84.50
N GLN A 528 34.52 -41.54 83.93
CA GLN A 528 33.33 -41.16 84.72
C GLN A 528 32.61 -42.38 85.30
N CYS A 529 32.48 -43.47 84.55
CA CYS A 529 31.94 -44.74 85.05
C CYS A 529 32.76 -45.28 86.24
N ASP A 530 34.09 -45.14 86.21
CA ASP A 530 34.96 -45.53 87.32
C ASP A 530 34.71 -44.66 88.56
N ALA A 531 34.46 -43.36 88.39
CA ALA A 531 34.11 -42.45 89.47
C ALA A 531 32.72 -42.74 90.09
N SER A 532 31.76 -43.19 89.29
CA SER A 532 30.39 -43.55 89.72
C SER A 532 30.26 -45.01 90.21
N ASN A 533 31.37 -45.72 90.47
CA ASN A 533 31.42 -47.13 90.92
C ASN A 533 30.75 -48.16 89.98
N ILE A 534 30.68 -47.89 88.67
CA ILE A 534 30.20 -48.86 87.68
C ILE A 534 31.35 -49.82 87.34
N SER A 535 31.21 -51.10 87.74
CA SER A 535 32.25 -52.12 87.57
C SER A 535 32.68 -52.32 86.11
N VAL A 536 33.94 -52.71 85.91
CA VAL A 536 34.48 -53.17 84.61
C VAL A 536 33.73 -54.41 84.08
N GLY A 537 33.05 -55.14 84.97
CA GLY A 537 32.20 -56.27 84.62
C GLY A 537 30.85 -55.90 83.98
N ASP A 538 30.46 -54.63 83.98
CA ASP A 538 29.17 -54.15 83.47
C ASP A 538 28.98 -54.47 81.98
N ASP A 539 27.79 -54.96 81.64
CA ASP A 539 27.49 -55.45 80.29
C ASP A 539 27.55 -54.31 79.26
N ASP A 540 27.06 -53.10 79.59
CA ASP A 540 27.09 -51.97 78.66
C ASP A 540 28.55 -51.53 78.37
N ARG A 541 29.45 -51.55 79.36
CA ARG A 541 30.88 -51.20 79.15
C ARG A 541 31.57 -52.19 78.22
N LYS A 542 31.30 -53.49 78.39
CA LYS A 542 31.84 -54.54 77.52
C LYS A 542 31.31 -54.43 76.11
N GLU A 543 30.03 -54.13 75.93
CA GLU A 543 29.44 -54.00 74.60
C GLU A 543 29.94 -52.75 73.86
N VAL A 544 30.25 -51.64 74.54
CA VAL A 544 30.96 -50.50 73.90
C VAL A 544 32.34 -50.91 73.40
N GLU A 545 33.16 -51.55 74.24
CA GLU A 545 34.51 -51.97 73.84
C GLU A 545 34.49 -52.99 72.70
N LYS A 546 33.55 -53.94 72.73
CA LYS A 546 33.33 -54.90 71.64
C LYS A 546 32.89 -54.20 70.36
N ALA A 547 31.93 -53.28 70.43
CA ALA A 547 31.41 -52.59 69.25
C ALA A 547 32.48 -51.71 68.60
N ILE A 548 33.32 -51.02 69.39
CA ILE A 548 34.46 -50.25 68.88
C ILE A 548 35.53 -51.19 68.27
N ALA A 549 35.79 -52.35 68.87
CA ALA A 549 36.72 -53.33 68.30
C ALA A 549 36.21 -53.88 66.96
N ILE A 550 34.93 -54.24 66.88
CA ILE A 550 34.27 -54.70 65.64
C ILE A 550 34.30 -53.58 64.58
N ALA A 551 34.06 -52.33 64.96
CA ALA A 551 34.17 -51.19 64.04
C ALA A 551 35.60 -51.03 63.49
N LYS A 552 36.63 -51.14 64.35
CA LYS A 552 38.04 -51.10 63.91
C LYS A 552 38.40 -52.24 62.98
N ASP A 553 37.94 -53.45 63.27
CA ASP A 553 38.28 -54.62 62.46
C ASP A 553 37.50 -54.63 61.14
N SER A 554 36.24 -54.21 61.12
CA SER A 554 35.47 -54.05 59.88
C SER A 554 36.02 -52.94 58.97
N LEU A 555 36.49 -51.84 59.54
CA LEU A 555 37.14 -50.77 58.77
C LEU A 555 38.47 -51.22 58.12
N LYS A 556 39.30 -52.02 58.83
CA LYS A 556 40.54 -52.58 58.25
C LYS A 556 40.26 -53.43 57.01
N VAL A 557 39.12 -54.10 56.97
CA VAL A 557 38.72 -54.98 55.87
C VAL A 557 37.81 -54.24 54.86
N GLY A 558 37.71 -52.91 54.97
CA GLY A 558 37.05 -52.06 53.99
C GLY A 558 35.51 -52.11 54.02
N ASN A 559 34.91 -52.73 55.04
CA ASN A 559 33.47 -52.81 55.22
C ASN A 559 32.97 -51.61 56.04
N THR A 560 32.82 -50.47 55.34
CA THR A 560 32.39 -49.20 55.93
C THR A 560 30.98 -49.27 56.50
N GLU A 561 30.07 -50.03 55.88
CA GLU A 561 28.69 -50.22 56.37
C GLU A 561 28.66 -50.89 57.75
N VAL A 562 29.33 -52.03 57.90
CA VAL A 562 29.40 -52.75 59.19
C VAL A 562 30.14 -51.91 60.23
N CYS A 563 31.16 -51.15 59.81
CA CYS A 563 31.85 -50.21 60.69
C CYS A 563 30.89 -49.14 61.25
N LEU A 564 30.15 -48.45 60.38
CA LEU A 564 29.20 -47.41 60.80
C LEU A 564 28.07 -47.96 61.67
N GLU A 565 27.54 -49.15 61.35
CA GLU A 565 26.53 -49.79 62.19
C GLU A 565 27.07 -50.12 63.58
N SER A 566 28.31 -50.63 63.66
CA SER A 566 29.00 -50.94 64.91
C SER A 566 29.28 -49.69 65.74
N LEU A 567 29.66 -48.58 65.10
CA LEU A 567 29.81 -47.28 65.77
C LEU A 567 28.49 -46.75 66.31
N GLY A 568 27.39 -46.87 65.54
CA GLY A 568 26.06 -46.53 66.01
C GLY A 568 25.59 -47.39 67.19
N ARG A 569 26.01 -48.66 67.26
CA ARG A 569 25.77 -49.52 68.43
C ARG A 569 26.60 -49.07 69.63
N ALA A 570 27.89 -48.76 69.43
CA ALA A 570 28.77 -48.24 70.48
C ALA A 570 28.19 -46.97 71.10
N ASP A 571 27.75 -46.01 70.28
CA ASP A 571 27.16 -44.76 70.74
C ASP A 571 25.89 -44.96 71.58
N LYS A 572 24.98 -45.87 71.16
CA LYS A 572 23.79 -46.22 71.94
C LYS A 572 24.12 -46.80 73.32
N PHE A 573 25.14 -47.63 73.44
CA PHE A 573 25.57 -48.16 74.74
C PHE A 573 26.28 -47.09 75.58
N MET A 574 27.08 -46.21 74.96
CA MET A 574 27.67 -45.06 75.64
C MET A 574 26.60 -44.11 76.18
N GLU A 575 25.53 -43.83 75.42
CA GLU A 575 24.42 -42.99 75.89
C GLU A 575 23.71 -43.61 77.10
N ARG A 576 23.49 -44.93 77.10
CA ARG A 576 22.93 -45.64 78.27
C ARG A 576 23.82 -45.52 79.50
N LEU A 577 25.14 -45.63 79.32
CA LEU A 577 26.12 -45.43 80.40
C LEU A 577 26.13 -43.98 80.90
N GLN A 578 26.08 -42.99 80.00
CA GLN A 578 25.99 -41.58 80.37
C GLN A 578 24.76 -41.26 81.24
N ARG A 579 23.63 -41.93 80.99
CA ARG A 579 22.41 -41.76 81.82
C ARG A 579 22.53 -42.40 83.21
N ARG A 580 23.49 -43.31 83.41
CA ARG A 580 23.72 -44.06 84.66
C ARG A 580 24.83 -43.47 85.53
N VAL A 581 25.80 -42.81 84.90
CA VAL A 581 26.89 -42.05 85.53
C VAL A 581 26.36 -40.76 86.14
#